data_AF-A0A367PHP6-F1
#
_entry.id   AF-A0A367PHP6-F1
#
_cell.length_a   1.000
_cell.length_b   1.000
_cell.length_c   1.000
_cell.angle_alpha   90.00
_cell.angle_beta   90.00
_cell.angle_gamma   90.00
#
_symmetry.space_group_name_H-M   'P 1'
#
loop_
_entity.id
_entity.type
_entity.pdbx_description
1 polymer ?
#
loop_
_entity_poly.entity_id
_entity_poly.type
_entity_poly.pdbx_seq_one_letter_code
_entity_poly.pdbx_strand_id
1 'polypeptide(L)'
;MAAHNPMYWHDGLLIGHRAIDDEHRQFAALIQSLREAPVDGLAEKLEELLQLARAHFLHEDRLMEATAFPPRKCHIGEHAAVLASISGVRARLVRGEVAVVRRLAEELEHWFPAHVQHLDSALAHWICKQHAGAKPVVLRRNLVARPAAEPA
;
A
#
# COMPACT_ATOMS: atom_id res chain seq x y z
N MET A 1 -17.56 -10.56 -10.63
CA MET A 1 -17.77 -9.16 -10.23
C MET A 1 -16.61 -8.36 -10.79
N ALA A 2 -16.86 -7.28 -11.53
CA ALA A 2 -15.79 -6.45 -12.07
C ALA A 2 -14.97 -5.87 -10.91
N ALA A 3 -13.66 -6.05 -10.92
CA ALA A 3 -12.79 -5.39 -9.96
C ALA A 3 -12.95 -3.88 -10.13
N HIS A 4 -13.52 -3.22 -9.13
CA HIS A 4 -13.55 -1.76 -9.08
C HIS A 4 -12.10 -1.32 -8.98
N ASN A 5 -11.55 -0.77 -10.06
CA ASN A 5 -10.19 -0.24 -10.01
C ASN A 5 -10.21 0.98 -9.10
N PRO A 6 -9.31 1.06 -8.11
CA PRO A 6 -9.35 2.16 -7.18
C PRO A 6 -9.24 3.49 -7.92
N MET A 7 -9.96 4.53 -7.51
CA MET A 7 -9.96 5.83 -8.22
C MET A 7 -8.53 6.38 -8.41
N TYR A 8 -7.63 6.09 -7.47
CA TYR A 8 -6.23 6.51 -7.52
C TYR A 8 -5.25 5.40 -7.95
N TRP A 9 -5.69 4.17 -8.21
CA TRP A 9 -4.79 3.13 -8.74
C TRP A 9 -4.47 3.37 -10.22
N HIS A 10 -3.20 3.28 -10.56
CA HIS A 10 -2.72 3.36 -11.93
C HIS A 10 -1.45 2.54 -12.13
N ASP A 11 -1.08 2.24 -13.39
CA ASP A 11 0.06 1.37 -13.70
C ASP A 11 1.42 1.99 -13.30
N GLY A 12 1.43 3.26 -12.90
CA GLY A 12 2.61 3.90 -12.31
C GLY A 12 3.00 3.35 -10.95
N LEU A 13 2.09 2.64 -10.29
CA LEU A 13 2.33 1.91 -9.04
C LEU A 13 2.83 0.48 -9.26
N LEU A 14 2.93 0.01 -10.51
CA LEU A 14 3.54 -1.28 -10.80
C LEU A 14 5.05 -1.22 -10.55
N ILE A 15 5.54 -2.17 -9.74
CA ILE A 15 6.95 -2.34 -9.39
C ILE A 15 7.59 -3.55 -10.10
N GLY A 16 6.79 -4.38 -10.77
CA GLY A 16 7.29 -5.50 -11.57
C GLY A 16 7.52 -6.78 -10.78
N HIS A 17 6.89 -6.91 -9.61
CA HIS A 17 6.83 -8.14 -8.84
C HIS A 17 5.36 -8.54 -8.68
N ARG A 18 4.88 -9.44 -9.56
CA ARG A 18 3.45 -9.75 -9.74
C ARG A 18 2.68 -9.95 -8.42
N ALA A 19 3.22 -10.76 -7.50
CA ALA A 19 2.52 -11.03 -6.24
C ALA A 19 2.34 -9.77 -5.39
N ILE A 20 3.35 -8.90 -5.34
CA ILE A 20 3.29 -7.62 -4.63
C ILE A 20 2.37 -6.65 -5.38
N ASP A 21 2.47 -6.56 -6.71
CA ASP A 21 1.60 -5.70 -7.53
C ASP A 21 0.11 -6.05 -7.35
N ASP A 22 -0.22 -7.33 -7.18
CA ASP A 22 -1.60 -7.80 -6.97
C ASP A 22 -2.09 -7.52 -5.53
N GLU A 23 -1.21 -7.62 -4.52
CA GLU A 23 -1.50 -7.19 -3.15
C GLU A 23 -1.70 -5.67 -3.05
N HIS A 24 -0.85 -4.88 -3.72
CA HIS A 24 -0.94 -3.42 -3.80
C HIS A 24 -2.26 -2.95 -4.40
N ARG A 25 -2.76 -3.62 -5.45
CA ARG A 25 -4.09 -3.35 -6.02
C ARG A 25 -5.20 -3.54 -4.99
N GLN A 26 -5.15 -4.64 -4.24
CA GLN A 26 -6.14 -4.93 -3.21
C GLN A 26 -6.06 -3.91 -2.08
N PHE A 27 -4.85 -3.50 -1.70
CA PHE A 27 -4.62 -2.49 -0.67
C PHE A 27 -5.24 -1.15 -1.05
N ALA A 28 -5.00 -0.71 -2.29
CA ALA A 28 -5.58 0.52 -2.81
C ALA A 28 -7.12 0.46 -2.86
N ALA A 29 -7.70 -0.68 -3.23
CA ALA A 29 -9.15 -0.89 -3.26
C ALA A 29 -9.78 -0.84 -1.86
N LEU A 30 -9.11 -1.40 -0.85
CA LEU A 30 -9.60 -1.32 0.53
C LEU A 30 -9.49 0.09 1.11
N ILE A 31 -8.44 0.85 0.79
CA ILE A 31 -8.35 2.27 1.18
C ILE A 31 -9.53 3.06 0.62
N GLN A 32 -9.83 2.94 -0.68
CA GLN A 32 -10.98 3.62 -1.26
C GLN A 32 -12.29 3.14 -0.64
N SER A 33 -12.46 1.82 -0.47
CA SER A 33 -13.65 1.26 0.15
C SER A 33 -13.85 1.79 1.58
N LEU A 34 -12.77 1.98 2.35
CA LEU A 34 -12.82 2.57 3.68
C LEU A 34 -13.21 4.06 3.65
N ARG A 35 -12.83 4.82 2.60
CA ARG A 35 -13.26 6.21 2.40
C ARG A 35 -14.74 6.33 2.07
N GLU A 36 -15.29 5.37 1.34
CA GLU A 36 -16.66 5.41 0.81
C GLU A 36 -17.67 4.66 1.69
N ALA A 37 -17.21 3.73 2.55
CA ALA A 37 -18.07 2.90 3.37
C ALA A 37 -19.01 3.72 4.27
N PRO A 38 -20.27 3.31 4.46
CA PRO A 38 -21.15 3.92 5.45
C PRO A 38 -20.64 3.68 6.88
N VAL A 39 -21.14 4.44 7.86
CA VAL A 39 -20.62 4.43 9.25
C VAL A 39 -20.69 3.03 9.89
N ASP A 40 -21.77 2.31 9.65
CA ASP A 40 -22.00 0.94 10.11
C ASP A 40 -21.04 -0.09 9.46
N GLY A 41 -20.54 0.19 8.25
CA GLY A 41 -19.55 -0.64 7.55
C GLY A 41 -18.08 -0.35 7.90
N LEU A 42 -17.78 0.73 8.66
CA LEU A 42 -16.39 1.14 8.91
C LEU A 42 -15.58 0.12 9.69
N ALA A 43 -16.20 -0.54 10.67
CA ALA A 43 -15.51 -1.51 11.52
C ALA A 43 -15.03 -2.72 10.72
N GLU A 44 -15.90 -3.24 9.84
CA GLU A 44 -15.60 -4.35 8.94
C GLU A 44 -14.48 -3.97 7.96
N LYS A 45 -14.60 -2.81 7.29
CA LYS A 45 -13.59 -2.36 6.32
C LYS A 45 -12.23 -2.09 6.94
N LEU A 46 -12.20 -1.57 8.16
CA LEU A 46 -10.96 -1.34 8.88
C LEU A 46 -10.28 -2.66 9.28
N GLU A 47 -11.06 -3.68 9.61
CA GLU A 47 -10.54 -5.01 9.91
C GLU A 47 -10.00 -5.69 8.64
N GLU A 48 -10.73 -5.64 7.52
CA GLU A 48 -10.26 -6.11 6.21
C GLU A 48 -8.93 -5.46 5.83
N LEU A 49 -8.84 -4.12 5.98
CA LEU A 49 -7.62 -3.37 5.70
C LEU A 49 -6.46 -3.79 6.60
N LEU A 50 -6.70 -3.96 7.91
CA LEU A 50 -5.67 -4.39 8.85
C LEU A 50 -5.13 -5.79 8.53
N GLN A 51 -6.01 -6.72 8.17
CA GLN A 51 -5.64 -8.09 7.81
C GLN A 51 -4.80 -8.11 6.53
N LEU A 52 -5.24 -7.39 5.49
CA LEU A 52 -4.48 -7.28 4.25
C LEU A 52 -3.13 -6.58 4.47
N ALA A 53 -3.09 -5.47 5.22
CA ALA A 53 -1.86 -4.76 5.57
C ALA A 53 -0.85 -5.70 6.24
N ARG A 54 -1.31 -6.45 7.24
CA ARG A 54 -0.48 -7.39 7.99
C ARG A 54 0.05 -8.50 7.09
N ALA A 55 -0.79 -9.06 6.22
CA ALA A 55 -0.38 -10.13 5.31
C ALA A 55 0.65 -9.64 4.29
N HIS A 56 0.38 -8.50 3.66
CA HIS A 56 1.26 -7.86 2.68
C HIS A 56 2.61 -7.47 3.29
N PHE A 57 2.62 -6.74 4.40
CA PHE A 57 3.88 -6.34 5.04
C PHE A 57 4.67 -7.53 5.55
N LEU A 58 4.02 -8.57 6.10
CA LEU A 58 4.72 -9.80 6.50
C LEU A 58 5.35 -10.53 5.30
N HIS A 59 4.70 -10.50 4.14
CA HIS A 59 5.24 -11.06 2.92
C HIS A 59 6.50 -10.30 2.48
N GLU A 60 6.46 -8.98 2.42
CA GLU A 60 7.62 -8.16 2.08
C GLU A 60 8.74 -8.25 3.11
N ASP A 61 8.43 -8.21 4.41
CA ASP A 61 9.39 -8.35 5.50
C ASP A 61 10.18 -9.66 5.37
N ARG A 62 9.49 -10.76 5.08
CA ARG A 62 10.11 -12.07 4.82
C ARG A 62 11.01 -12.04 3.59
N LEU A 63 10.58 -11.39 2.50
CA LEU A 63 11.39 -11.23 1.30
C LEU A 63 12.66 -10.40 1.60
N MET A 64 12.52 -9.32 2.36
CA MET A 64 13.62 -8.47 2.78
C MET A 64 14.65 -9.22 3.63
N GLU A 65 14.17 -10.02 4.59
CA GLU A 65 15.04 -10.85 5.44
C GLU A 65 15.72 -11.95 4.63
N ALA A 66 14.95 -12.72 3.86
CA ALA A 66 15.45 -13.87 3.11
C ALA A 66 16.48 -13.47 2.04
N THR A 67 16.33 -12.29 1.46
CA THR A 67 17.25 -11.78 0.41
C THR A 67 18.33 -10.85 0.96
N ALA A 68 18.41 -10.66 2.29
CA ALA A 68 19.32 -9.73 2.94
C ALA A 68 19.25 -8.29 2.39
N PHE A 69 18.04 -7.82 2.08
CA PHE A 69 17.80 -6.48 1.55
C PHE A 69 18.44 -5.42 2.46
N PRO A 70 19.35 -4.56 1.96
CA PRO A 70 20.14 -3.67 2.81
C PRO A 70 19.31 -2.66 3.64
N PRO A 71 18.32 -1.94 3.08
CA PRO A 71 17.56 -0.94 3.84
C PRO A 71 16.36 -1.51 4.60
N ARG A 72 16.28 -2.83 4.81
CA ARG A 72 15.11 -3.51 5.44
C ARG A 72 14.65 -2.92 6.77
N LYS A 73 15.57 -2.44 7.62
CA LYS A 73 15.20 -1.93 8.95
C LYS A 73 14.29 -0.70 8.87
N CYS A 74 14.56 0.21 7.95
CA CYS A 74 13.74 1.40 7.76
C CYS A 74 12.37 1.03 7.19
N HIS A 75 12.36 0.15 6.18
CA HIS A 75 11.14 -0.32 5.52
C HIS A 75 10.21 -1.08 6.47
N ILE A 76 10.72 -2.05 7.24
CA ILE A 76 9.97 -2.77 8.29
C ILE A 76 9.43 -1.79 9.35
N GLY A 77 10.19 -0.73 9.65
CA GLY A 77 9.76 0.33 10.58
C GLY A 77 8.53 1.09 10.08
N GLU A 78 8.49 1.45 8.80
CA GLU A 78 7.32 2.08 8.15
C GLU A 78 6.10 1.15 8.21
N HIS A 79 6.26 -0.14 7.89
CA HIS A 79 5.20 -1.15 8.01
C HIS A 79 4.61 -1.20 9.43
N ALA A 80 5.47 -1.26 10.44
CA ALA A 80 5.06 -1.29 11.84
C ALA A 80 4.29 -0.03 12.24
N ALA A 81 4.71 1.15 11.78
CA ALA A 81 4.03 2.41 12.05
C ALA A 81 2.63 2.48 11.43
N VAL A 82 2.46 1.99 10.20
CA VAL A 82 1.15 1.90 9.54
C VAL A 82 0.22 0.94 10.29
N LEU A 83 0.70 -0.26 10.64
CA LEU A 83 -0.09 -1.24 11.40
C LEU A 83 -0.54 -0.71 12.77
N ALA A 84 0.35 0.02 13.46
CA ALA A 84 0.05 0.68 14.72
C ALA A 84 -1.04 1.75 14.55
N SER A 85 -0.97 2.54 13.47
CA SER A 85 -1.95 3.59 13.16
C SER A 85 -3.33 3.01 12.89
N ILE A 86 -3.43 1.96 12.06
CA ILE A 86 -4.68 1.25 11.78
C ILE A 86 -5.27 0.67 13.08
N SER A 87 -4.45 0.00 13.88
CA SER A 87 -4.88 -0.60 15.15
C SER A 87 -5.37 0.44 16.17
N GLY A 88 -4.68 1.57 16.26
CA GLY A 88 -5.07 2.69 17.11
C GLY A 88 -6.40 3.30 16.68
N VAL A 89 -6.58 3.54 15.38
CA VAL A 89 -7.84 4.05 14.81
C VAL A 89 -9.00 3.07 15.05
N ARG A 90 -8.77 1.77 14.97
CA ARG A 90 -9.78 0.74 15.29
C ARG A 90 -10.25 0.86 16.73
N ALA A 91 -9.33 1.04 17.68
CA ALA A 91 -9.68 1.25 19.09
C ALA A 91 -10.49 2.54 19.31
N ARG A 92 -10.18 3.60 18.56
CA ARG A 92 -10.92 4.87 18.61
C ARG A 92 -12.32 4.76 18.01
N LEU A 93 -12.48 4.01 16.92
CA LEU A 93 -13.79 3.77 16.29
C LEU A 93 -14.77 3.10 17.26
N VAL A 94 -14.31 2.16 18.08
CA VAL A 94 -15.14 1.52 19.13
C VAL A 94 -15.74 2.54 20.11
N ARG A 95 -15.09 3.70 20.28
CA ARG A 95 -15.57 4.81 21.12
C ARG A 95 -16.47 5.80 20.36
N GLY A 96 -16.84 5.48 19.12
CA GLY A 96 -17.68 6.32 18.26
C GLY A 96 -16.92 7.42 17.50
N GLU A 97 -15.59 7.42 17.49
CA GLU A 97 -14.78 8.46 16.83
C GLU A 97 -14.66 8.24 15.31
N VAL A 98 -15.78 8.31 14.58
CA VAL A 98 -15.84 8.02 13.13
C VAL A 98 -14.88 8.86 12.29
N ALA A 99 -14.70 10.14 12.62
CA ALA A 99 -13.86 11.06 11.86
C ALA A 99 -12.39 10.60 11.75
N VAL A 100 -11.91 9.81 12.71
CA VAL A 100 -10.52 9.34 12.74
C VAL A 100 -10.25 8.26 11.70
N VAL A 101 -11.29 7.51 11.31
CA VAL A 101 -11.23 6.49 10.26
C VAL A 101 -11.12 7.14 8.89
N ARG A 102 -11.88 8.21 8.66
CA ARG A 102 -11.80 8.98 7.40
C ARG A 102 -10.44 9.62 7.23
N ARG A 103 -9.93 10.25 8.29
CA ARG A 103 -8.58 10.80 8.31
C ARG A 103 -7.53 9.73 8.04
N LEU A 104 -7.62 8.55 8.67
CA LEU A 104 -6.70 7.45 8.38
C LEU A 104 -6.70 7.08 6.89
N ALA A 105 -7.88 6.94 6.29
CA ALA A 105 -7.98 6.56 4.89
C ALA A 105 -7.37 7.62 3.96
N GLU A 106 -7.52 8.91 4.27
CA GLU A 106 -6.85 10.01 3.57
C GLU A 106 -5.33 9.93 3.73
N GLU A 107 -4.80 9.76 4.95
CA GLU A 107 -3.36 9.65 5.18
C GLU A 107 -2.75 8.43 4.46
N LEU A 108 -3.45 7.29 4.43
CA LEU A 108 -3.02 6.10 3.70
C LEU A 108 -2.99 6.32 2.19
N GLU A 109 -3.96 7.04 1.63
CA GLU A 109 -3.98 7.40 0.20
C GLU A 109 -2.80 8.30 -0.20
N HIS A 110 -2.36 9.19 0.69
CA HIS A 110 -1.18 10.02 0.45
C HIS A 110 0.13 9.24 0.64
N TRP A 111 0.21 8.40 1.67
CA TRP A 111 1.41 7.63 2.00
C TRP A 111 1.71 6.51 0.98
N PHE A 112 0.67 5.79 0.54
CA PHE A 112 0.83 4.54 -0.19
C PHE A 112 1.57 4.69 -1.54
N PRO A 113 1.25 5.65 -2.42
CA PRO A 113 1.98 5.83 -3.67
C PRO A 113 3.48 6.05 -3.48
N ALA A 114 3.86 6.87 -2.50
CA ALA A 114 5.25 7.17 -2.22
C ALA A 114 5.98 5.94 -1.66
N HIS A 115 5.34 5.19 -0.77
CA HIS A 115 5.88 3.94 -0.23
C HIS A 115 6.19 2.94 -1.36
N VAL A 116 5.20 2.66 -2.22
CA VAL A 116 5.32 1.74 -3.36
C VAL A 116 6.43 2.17 -4.31
N GLN A 117 6.47 3.46 -4.66
CA GLN A 117 7.41 3.98 -5.65
C GLN A 117 8.86 4.03 -5.14
N HIS A 118 9.08 4.19 -3.84
CA HIS A 118 10.41 4.39 -3.28
C HIS A 118 10.97 3.15 -2.58
N LEU A 119 10.19 2.52 -1.70
CA LEU A 119 10.66 1.40 -0.88
C LEU A 119 10.38 0.07 -1.57
N ASP A 120 9.14 -0.19 -1.96
CA ASP A 120 8.75 -1.51 -2.52
C ASP A 120 9.40 -1.72 -3.88
N SER A 121 9.51 -0.68 -4.70
CA SER A 121 10.24 -0.75 -5.98
C SER A 121 11.72 -1.09 -5.80
N ALA A 122 12.35 -0.62 -4.72
CA ALA A 122 13.73 -0.96 -4.39
C ALA A 122 13.87 -2.42 -3.97
N LEU A 123 12.89 -2.97 -3.23
CA LEU A 123 12.82 -4.38 -2.89
C LEU A 123 12.62 -5.25 -4.16
N ALA A 124 11.67 -4.90 -5.03
CA ALA A 124 11.45 -5.62 -6.29
C ALA A 124 12.69 -5.61 -7.19
N HIS A 125 13.37 -4.47 -7.30
CA HIS A 125 14.65 -4.36 -8.01
C HIS A 125 15.72 -5.28 -7.40
N TRP A 126 15.81 -5.33 -6.06
CA TRP A 126 16.76 -6.18 -5.36
C TRP A 126 16.50 -7.66 -5.62
N ILE A 127 15.27 -8.13 -5.47
CA ILE A 127 14.87 -9.51 -5.72
C ILE A 127 15.18 -9.91 -7.18
N CYS A 128 14.81 -9.06 -8.15
CA CYS A 128 15.09 -9.31 -9.55
C CYS A 128 16.60 -9.41 -9.83
N LYS A 129 17.41 -8.54 -9.19
CA LYS A 129 18.86 -8.59 -9.29
C LYS A 129 19.43 -9.89 -8.74
N GLN A 130 18.93 -10.38 -7.60
CA GLN A 130 19.38 -11.65 -7.01
C GLN A 130 19.04 -12.86 -7.91
N HIS A 131 17.87 -12.85 -8.57
CA HIS A 131 17.43 -13.99 -9.37
C HIS A 131 17.92 -13.98 -10.83
N ALA A 132 18.06 -12.81 -11.43
CA ALA A 132 18.30 -12.67 -12.88
C ALA A 132 19.48 -11.73 -13.22
N GLY A 133 20.15 -11.14 -12.24
CA GLY A 133 21.24 -10.19 -12.47
C GLY A 133 20.80 -8.88 -13.15
N ALA A 134 19.50 -8.59 -13.19
CA ALA A 134 18.91 -7.50 -13.94
C ALA A 134 17.93 -6.66 -13.09
N LYS A 135 17.30 -5.65 -13.71
CA LYS A 135 16.16 -4.91 -13.15
C LYS A 135 14.86 -5.39 -13.81
N PRO A 136 13.71 -5.34 -13.12
CA PRO A 136 12.41 -5.62 -13.72
C PRO A 136 12.12 -4.69 -14.90
N VAL A 137 11.61 -5.25 -16.00
CA VAL A 137 11.03 -4.47 -17.09
C VAL A 137 9.53 -4.35 -16.85
N VAL A 138 9.07 -3.15 -16.54
CA VAL A 138 7.66 -2.88 -16.21
C VAL A 138 7.00 -2.13 -17.36
N LEU A 139 6.03 -2.78 -18.01
CA LEU A 139 5.23 -2.16 -19.07
C LEU A 139 3.99 -1.51 -18.44
N ARG A 140 3.90 -0.18 -18.52
CA ARG A 140 2.80 0.61 -17.95
C ARG A 140 1.91 1.11 -19.07
N ARG A 141 0.62 0.80 -19.03
CA ARG A 141 -0.35 1.14 -20.10
C ARG A 141 -1.37 2.19 -19.63
N ASN A 142 -1.75 2.14 -18.36
CA ASN A 142 -2.72 3.04 -17.74
C ASN A 142 -2.03 4.03 -16.80
N LEU A 143 -1.33 5.01 -17.36
CA LEU A 143 -0.74 6.09 -16.57
C LEU A 143 -1.77 7.20 -16.33
N VAL A 144 -1.91 7.66 -15.09
CA VAL A 144 -2.58 8.94 -14.81
C VAL A 144 -1.63 10.05 -15.24
N ALA A 145 -2.12 11.00 -16.03
CA ALA A 145 -1.32 12.16 -16.43
C ALA A 145 -0.88 12.91 -15.16
N ARG A 146 0.44 13.10 -15.00
CA ARG A 146 0.97 13.96 -13.94
C ARG A 146 0.36 15.36 -14.15
N PRO A 147 -0.28 16.00 -13.16
CA PRO A 147 -0.59 17.42 -13.30
C PRO A 147 0.72 18.14 -13.66
N ALA A 148 0.66 19.04 -14.64
CA ALA A 148 1.80 19.86 -14.99
C ALA A 148 2.30 20.53 -13.70
N ALA A 149 3.61 20.49 -13.45
CA ALA A 149 4.19 21.24 -12.35
C ALA A 149 3.81 22.71 -12.57
N GLU A 150 3.08 23.30 -11.63
CA GLU A 150 2.87 24.76 -11.64
C GLU A 150 4.24 25.44 -11.54
N PRO A 151 4.56 26.39 -12.43
CA PRO A 151 5.76 27.19 -12.27
C PRO A 151 5.65 28.02 -10.97
N ALA A 152 6.77 28.08 -10.25
CA ALA A 152 6.95 28.80 -8.99
C ALA A 152 6.61 30.30 -9.07
#